data_AF-A0A9E2L4S2-F1
#
_entry.id   AF-A0A9E2L4S2-F1
#
_cell.length_a   1.000
_cell.length_b   1.000
_cell.length_c   1.000
_cell.angle_alpha   90.00
_cell.angle_beta   90.00
_cell.angle_gamma   90.00
#
_symmetry.space_group_name_H-M   'P 1'
#
loop_
_entity.id
_entity.type
_entity.pdbx_description
1 polymer ?
#
loop_
_entity_poly.entity_id
_entity_poly.type
_entity_poly.pdbx_seq_one_letter_code
_entity_poly.pdbx_strand_id
1 'polypeptide(L)'
;MKREPITINESGNIIIQTINPSEIWMNEPELISFFNVIAPTFRAAVRTVYKKGTLNPRIVEKRIKQKDGCYENFYNVEMIFALAFLLDTYPADRLRKYLITKAIKGSTGSLVCIIGKNHSYLKS
;
A
#
# COMPACT_ATOMS: atom_id res chain seq x y z
N MET A 1 -9.22 10.87 -13.41
CA MET A 1 -8.06 9.97 -13.63
C MET A 1 -8.60 8.56 -13.73
N LYS A 2 -8.16 7.76 -14.72
CA LYS A 2 -8.47 6.33 -14.76
C LYS A 2 -7.71 5.63 -13.64
N ARG A 3 -8.40 4.85 -12.81
CA ARG A 3 -7.80 4.10 -11.68
C ARG A 3 -8.58 2.83 -11.43
N GLU A 4 -7.89 1.81 -10.94
CA GLU A 4 -8.45 0.53 -10.55
C GLU A 4 -8.16 0.27 -9.06
N PRO A 5 -9.18 0.27 -8.17
CA PRO A 5 -8.96 0.03 -6.75
C PRO A 5 -8.68 -1.45 -6.47
N ILE A 6 -7.96 -1.70 -5.38
CA ILE A 6 -7.87 -3.05 -4.81
C ILE A 6 -9.12 -3.27 -3.96
N THR A 7 -9.75 -4.43 -4.11
CA THR A 7 -10.91 -4.80 -3.30
C THR A 7 -10.71 -6.12 -2.58
N ILE A 8 -11.49 -6.32 -1.52
CA ILE A 8 -11.59 -7.58 -0.80
C ILE A 8 -13.04 -8.04 -0.87
N ASN A 9 -13.27 -9.28 -1.32
CA ASN A 9 -14.63 -9.81 -1.37
C ASN A 9 -15.07 -10.36 -0.01
N GLU A 10 -16.34 -10.77 0.10
CA GLU A 10 -16.92 -11.32 1.35
C GLU A 10 -16.18 -12.56 1.86
N SER A 11 -15.59 -13.36 0.97
CA SER A 11 -14.73 -14.50 1.32
C SER A 11 -13.31 -14.10 1.75
N GLY A 12 -13.02 -12.80 1.79
CA GLY A 12 -11.72 -12.22 2.13
C GLY A 12 -10.67 -12.28 1.01
N ASN A 13 -11.05 -12.64 -0.21
CA ASN A 13 -10.12 -12.73 -1.33
C ASN A 13 -9.77 -11.34 -1.86
N ILE A 14 -8.48 -11.09 -2.04
CA ILE A 14 -7.96 -9.86 -2.64
C ILE A 14 -8.15 -9.93 -4.16
N ILE A 15 -8.76 -8.88 -4.71
CA ILE A 15 -9.03 -8.73 -6.14
C ILE A 15 -8.26 -7.50 -6.62
N ILE A 16 -7.40 -7.73 -7.62
CA ILE A 16 -6.68 -6.69 -8.36
C ILE A 16 -7.03 -6.90 -9.83
N GLN A 17 -7.74 -5.94 -10.42
CA GLN A 17 -8.35 -6.10 -11.76
C GLN A 17 -7.41 -5.73 -12.91
N THR A 18 -6.33 -5.00 -12.61
CA THR A 18 -5.32 -4.59 -13.58
C THR A 18 -3.99 -5.33 -13.34
N ILE A 19 -3.26 -5.59 -14.43
CA ILE A 19 -1.87 -6.05 -14.37
C ILE A 19 -0.88 -4.88 -14.26
N ASN A 20 -1.32 -3.65 -14.54
CA ASN A 20 -0.46 -2.47 -14.55
C ASN A 20 -0.50 -1.75 -13.19
N PRO A 21 0.59 -1.79 -12.39
CA PRO A 21 0.60 -1.17 -11.07
C PRO A 21 0.38 0.35 -11.11
N SER A 22 0.69 1.03 -12.23
CA SER A 22 0.49 2.49 -12.34
C SER A 22 -0.98 2.91 -12.40
N GLU A 23 -1.88 1.97 -12.72
CA GLU A 23 -3.33 2.21 -12.73
C GLU A 23 -3.96 2.04 -11.33
N ILE A 24 -3.23 1.50 -10.36
CA ILE A 24 -3.76 1.24 -9.01
C ILE A 24 -3.61 2.48 -8.13
N TRP A 25 -4.74 3.12 -7.85
CA TRP A 25 -4.84 4.27 -6.95
C TRP A 25 -6.13 4.22 -6.14
N MET A 26 -6.03 4.55 -4.86
CA MET A 26 -7.17 4.62 -3.95
C MET A 26 -7.12 5.92 -3.14
N ASN A 27 -8.28 6.53 -2.91
CA ASN A 27 -8.37 7.73 -2.09
C ASN A 27 -8.34 7.40 -0.58
N GLU A 28 -8.15 8.42 0.25
CA GLU A 28 -8.15 8.26 1.71
C GLU A 28 -9.42 7.56 2.24
N PRO A 29 -10.66 7.93 1.86
CA PRO A 29 -11.87 7.22 2.29
C PRO A 29 -11.91 5.74 1.90
N GLU A 30 -11.51 5.40 0.67
CA GLU A 30 -11.44 4.02 0.19
C GLU A 30 -10.45 3.20 1.01
N LEU A 31 -9.28 3.76 1.35
CA LEU A 31 -8.28 3.06 2.13
C LEU A 31 -8.65 2.92 3.60
N ILE A 32 -9.28 3.93 4.18
CA ILE A 32 -9.86 3.88 5.53
C ILE A 32 -10.87 2.72 5.60
N SER A 33 -11.78 2.65 4.62
CA SER A 33 -12.76 1.56 4.52
C SER A 33 -12.10 0.21 4.27
N PHE A 34 -11.19 0.13 3.29
CA PHE A 34 -10.49 -1.10 2.92
C PHE A 34 -9.71 -1.70 4.08
N PHE A 35 -8.94 -0.89 4.81
CA PHE A 35 -8.17 -1.36 5.96
C PHE A 35 -8.98 -1.49 7.25
N ASN A 36 -10.25 -1.08 7.24
CA ASN A 36 -11.13 -1.05 8.39
C ASN A 36 -10.51 -0.29 9.59
N VAL A 37 -10.02 0.93 9.33
CA VAL A 37 -9.42 1.82 10.33
C VAL A 37 -10.13 3.16 10.36
N ILE A 38 -9.98 3.92 11.43
CA ILE A 38 -10.44 5.30 11.48
C ILE A 38 -9.44 6.27 10.85
N ALA A 39 -9.91 7.42 10.38
CA ALA A 39 -9.09 8.42 9.70
C ALA A 39 -7.84 8.89 10.50
N PRO A 40 -7.90 9.10 11.84
CA PRO A 40 -6.71 9.42 12.62
C PRO A 40 -5.63 8.33 12.55
N THR A 41 -6.02 7.06 12.67
CA THR A 41 -5.11 5.91 12.58
C THR A 41 -4.48 5.81 11.20
N PHE A 42 -5.29 5.96 10.14
CA PHE A 42 -4.80 5.97 8.77
C PHE A 42 -3.74 7.06 8.55
N ARG A 43 -4.04 8.31 8.95
CA ARG A 43 -3.09 9.43 8.79
C ARG A 43 -1.82 9.25 9.62
N ALA A 44 -1.92 8.63 10.80
CA ALA A 44 -0.74 8.28 11.60
C ALA A 44 0.12 7.21 10.90
N ALA A 45 -0.50 6.21 10.27
CA ALA A 45 0.19 5.18 9.51
C ALA A 45 0.90 5.77 8.29
N VAL A 46 0.23 6.62 7.50
CA VAL A 46 0.84 7.34 6.36
C VAL A 46 2.06 8.16 6.80
N ARG A 47 1.94 8.93 7.88
CA ARG A 47 3.07 9.70 8.45
C ARG A 47 4.23 8.80 8.88
N THR A 48 3.93 7.63 9.43
CA THR A 48 4.95 6.66 9.84
C THR A 48 5.70 6.10 8.64
N VAL A 49 5.00 5.81 7.54
CA VAL A 49 5.63 5.38 6.28
C VAL A 49 6.58 6.46 5.76
N TYR A 50 6.14 7.73 5.73
CA TYR A 50 7.01 8.83 5.28
C TYR A 50 8.21 9.06 6.20
N LYS A 51 8.03 8.94 7.53
CA LYS A 51 9.12 9.07 8.50
C LYS A 51 10.21 8.00 8.31
N LYS A 52 9.84 6.81 7.84
CA LYS A 52 10.80 5.74 7.50
C LYS A 52 11.63 6.06 6.25
N GLY A 53 11.28 7.08 5.47
CA GLY A 53 12.04 7.53 4.30
C GLY A 53 11.98 6.59 3.10
N THR A 54 11.15 5.53 3.15
CA THR A 54 11.10 4.51 2.11
C THR A 54 10.30 4.92 0.88
N LEU A 55 9.37 5.88 1.01
CA LEU A 55 8.52 6.36 -0.08
C LEU A 55 8.57 7.88 -0.19
N ASN A 56 8.68 8.41 -1.41
CA ASN A 56 8.64 9.84 -1.68
C ASN A 56 7.18 10.32 -1.81
N PRO A 57 6.68 11.22 -0.93
CA PRO A 57 5.30 11.72 -0.98
C PRO A 57 4.90 12.27 -2.35
N ARG A 58 5.83 12.91 -3.08
CA ARG A 58 5.53 13.50 -4.40
C ARG A 58 5.22 12.47 -5.49
N ILE A 59 5.62 11.21 -5.27
CA ILE A 59 5.42 10.11 -6.21
C ILE A 59 4.20 9.28 -5.81
N VAL A 60 4.10 8.98 -4.52
CA VAL A 60 3.11 8.02 -4.00
C VAL A 60 1.77 8.65 -3.62
N GLU A 61 1.70 9.98 -3.53
CA GLU A 61 0.49 10.73 -3.18
C GLU A 61 0.14 11.75 -4.28
N LYS A 62 -1.15 11.86 -4.60
CA LYS A 62 -1.69 12.89 -5.49
C LYS A 62 -2.85 13.59 -4.82
N ARG A 63 -2.75 14.91 -4.69
CA ARG A 63 -3.85 15.76 -4.24
C ARG A 63 -4.62 16.28 -5.45
N ILE A 64 -5.88 15.87 -5.58
CA ILE A 64 -6.74 16.20 -6.73
C ILE A 64 -7.89 17.07 -6.26
N LYS A 65 -8.19 18.14 -7.00
CA LYS A 65 -9.37 18.97 -6.76
C LYS A 65 -10.59 18.33 -7.41
N GLN A 66 -11.61 18.07 -6.61
CA GLN A 66 -12.89 17.52 -7.04
C GLN A 66 -13.81 18.62 -7.58
N LYS A 67 -14.90 18.21 -8.24
CA LYS A 67 -15.87 19.15 -8.87
C LYS A 67 -16.56 20.07 -7.86
N ASP A 68 -16.73 19.60 -6.63
CA ASP A 68 -17.28 20.35 -5.49
C ASP A 68 -16.29 21.39 -4.92
N GLY A 69 -15.07 21.43 -5.43
CA GLY A 69 -14.00 22.32 -4.96
C GLY A 69 -13.17 21.74 -3.82
N CYS A 70 -13.57 20.60 -3.26
CA CYS A 70 -12.81 19.90 -2.21
C CYS A 70 -11.55 19.26 -2.79
N TYR A 71 -10.55 19.04 -1.93
CA TYR A 71 -9.35 18.31 -2.30
C TYR A 71 -9.38 16.91 -1.69
N GLU A 72 -8.95 15.94 -2.49
CA GLU A 72 -8.85 14.55 -2.06
C GLU A 72 -7.45 14.01 -2.34
N ASN A 73 -6.93 13.23 -1.38
CA ASN A 73 -5.63 12.59 -1.49
C ASN A 73 -5.81 11.17 -2.01
N PHE A 74 -5.07 10.85 -3.08
CA PHE A 74 -4.97 9.53 -3.68
C PHE A 74 -3.59 8.96 -3.42
N TYR A 75 -3.53 7.66 -3.15
CA TYR A 75 -2.29 6.95 -2.87
C TYR A 75 -2.09 5.82 -3.90
N ASN A 76 -0.85 5.66 -4.35
CA ASN A 76 -0.47 4.63 -5.31
C ASN A 76 -0.34 3.25 -4.63
N VAL A 77 -0.15 2.22 -5.46
CA VAL A 77 0.07 0.83 -5.02
C VAL A 77 1.19 0.67 -3.97
N GLU A 78 2.29 1.43 -4.08
CA GLU A 78 3.43 1.30 -3.16
C GLU A 78 3.05 1.74 -1.74
N MET A 79 2.32 2.85 -1.62
CA MET A 79 1.79 3.29 -0.32
C MET A 79 0.78 2.29 0.23
N ILE A 80 -0.11 1.76 -0.62
CA ILE A 80 -1.11 0.76 -0.19
C ILE A 80 -0.42 -0.48 0.37
N PHE A 81 0.65 -0.95 -0.28
CA PHE A 81 1.41 -2.11 0.20
C PHE A 81 2.16 -1.78 1.49
N ALA A 82 2.81 -0.62 1.58
CA ALA A 82 3.48 -0.20 2.80
C ALA A 82 2.52 -0.14 4.01
N LEU A 83 1.31 0.35 3.80
CA LEU A 83 0.26 0.37 4.83
C LEU A 83 -0.18 -1.05 5.22
N ALA A 84 -0.29 -1.98 4.27
CA ALA A 84 -0.62 -3.38 4.59
C ALA A 84 0.42 -4.04 5.52
N PHE A 85 1.70 -3.66 5.38
CA PHE A 85 2.77 -4.11 6.26
C PHE A 85 2.88 -3.35 7.58
N LEU A 86 2.23 -2.21 7.70
CA LEU A 86 2.25 -1.40 8.92
C LEU A 86 1.02 -1.63 9.81
N LEU A 87 -0.15 -1.86 9.20
CA LEU A 87 -1.42 -2.02 9.89
C LEU A 87 -1.66 -3.48 10.27
N ASP A 88 -2.16 -3.70 11.49
CA ASP A 88 -2.51 -5.03 11.99
C ASP A 88 -4.03 -5.22 11.98
N THR A 89 -4.62 -5.12 10.79
CA THR A 89 -6.05 -5.36 10.56
C THR A 89 -6.26 -6.58 9.68
N TYR A 90 -7.45 -7.20 9.75
CA TYR A 90 -7.78 -8.36 8.92
C TYR A 90 -7.58 -8.10 7.41
N PRO A 91 -8.07 -6.99 6.82
CA PRO A 91 -7.81 -6.70 5.41
C PRO A 91 -6.32 -6.50 5.09
N ALA A 92 -5.56 -5.88 6.00
CA ALA A 92 -4.12 -5.71 5.85
C ALA A 92 -3.39 -7.06 5.85
N ASP A 93 -3.76 -7.99 6.72
CA ASP A 93 -3.24 -9.36 6.74
C ASP A 93 -3.56 -10.12 5.44
N ARG A 94 -4.81 -10.02 4.94
CA ARG A 94 -5.19 -10.65 3.66
C ARG A 94 -4.37 -10.10 2.50
N LEU A 95 -4.15 -8.79 2.44
CA LEU A 95 -3.32 -8.16 1.41
C LEU A 95 -1.85 -8.59 1.55
N ARG A 96 -1.27 -8.58 2.75
CA ARG A 96 0.10 -9.08 2.99
C ARG A 96 0.28 -10.52 2.52
N LYS A 97 -0.60 -11.43 2.91
CA LYS A 97 -0.54 -12.86 2.53
C LYS A 97 -0.69 -13.05 1.02
N TYR A 98 -1.57 -12.27 0.39
CA TYR A 98 -1.71 -12.27 -1.06
C TYR A 98 -0.39 -11.88 -1.74
N LEU A 99 0.23 -10.77 -1.31
CA LEU A 99 1.49 -10.28 -1.88
C LEU A 99 2.63 -11.27 -1.69
N ILE A 100 2.79 -11.83 -0.49
CA ILE A 100 3.81 -12.85 -0.19
C ILE A 100 3.60 -14.08 -1.08
N THR A 101 2.36 -14.57 -1.18
CA THR A 101 2.04 -15.74 -2.00
C THR A 101 2.34 -15.48 -3.47
N LYS A 102 2.03 -14.29 -3.99
CA LYS A 102 2.34 -13.89 -5.38
C LYS A 102 3.83 -13.77 -5.61
N ALA A 103 4.57 -13.17 -4.67
CA ALA A 103 6.03 -13.09 -4.75
C ALA A 103 6.67 -14.49 -4.82
N ILE A 104 6.24 -15.42 -3.97
CA ILE A 104 6.77 -16.80 -3.96
C ILE A 104 6.41 -17.53 -5.26
N LYS A 105 5.16 -17.46 -5.72
CA LYS A 105 4.71 -18.14 -6.95
C LYS A 105 5.32 -17.56 -8.23
N GLY A 106 5.62 -16.27 -8.26
CA GLY A 106 6.35 -15.63 -9.35
C GLY A 106 7.86 -15.92 -9.32
N SER A 107 8.37 -16.51 -8.23
CA SER A 107 9.78 -16.78 -7.97
C SER A 107 10.17 -18.24 -8.20
N THR A 108 9.62 -18.92 -9.22
CA THR A 108 10.11 -20.22 -9.71
C THR A 108 11.59 -20.22 -10.15
N GLY A 109 12.32 -19.13 -9.94
CA GLY A 109 13.78 -19.09 -10.00
C GLY A 109 14.40 -17.90 -9.25
N SER A 110 14.19 -17.77 -7.94
CA SER A 110 15.19 -17.23 -6.96
C SER A 110 14.50 -16.75 -5.68
N LEU A 111 14.44 -17.66 -4.70
CA LEU A 111 14.15 -17.39 -3.29
C LEU A 111 15.37 -16.72 -2.61
N VAL A 112 15.97 -15.70 -3.23
CA VAL A 112 17.05 -14.93 -2.59
C VAL A 112 16.41 -13.84 -1.74
N CYS A 113 16.17 -14.22 -0.49
CA CYS A 113 15.88 -13.40 0.67
C CYS A 113 16.29 -11.92 0.54
N ILE A 114 15.31 -11.03 0.30
CA ILE A 114 15.41 -9.60 0.68
C ILE A 114 14.74 -9.45 2.04
N ILE A 115 15.24 -10.19 3.03
CA ILE A 115 14.97 -9.91 4.44
C ILE A 115 16.34 -9.79 5.11
N GLY A 116 16.77 -8.55 5.35
CA GLY A 116 17.86 -8.25 6.28
C GLY A 116 19.27 -8.22 5.68
N LYS A 117 19.63 -7.12 5.02
CA LYS A 117 20.97 -6.54 5.17
C LYS A 117 20.86 -5.20 5.90
N ASN A 118 20.51 -5.27 7.18
CA ASN A 118 20.92 -4.26 8.15
C ASN A 118 21.85 -4.96 9.15
N HIS A 119 23.14 -4.94 8.83
CA HIS A 119 24.20 -5.11 9.81
C HIS A 119 25.45 -4.35 9.31
N SER A 120 25.66 -3.17 9.90
CA SER A 120 26.94 -2.60 10.41
C SER A 120 28.21 -2.53 9.53
N TYR A 121 29.10 -1.60 9.91
CA TYR A 121 30.42 -1.24 9.35
C TYR A 121 30.34 -0.28 8.14
N LEU A 122 30.88 0.96 8.13
CA LEU A 122 32.12 1.51 8.71
C LEU A 122 31.89 3.00 9.07
N LYS A 123 32.13 3.40 10.33
CA LYS A 123 33.25 4.30 10.70
C LYS A 123 34.23 4.61 9.56
N SER A 124 34.26 5.88 9.16
CA SER A 124 35.49 6.65 8.94
C SER A 124 35.17 8.12 9.17
#